data_AF-A0A966NB99-F1
#
_entry.id   AF-A0A966NB99-F1
#
_cell.length_a   1.000
_cell.length_b   1.000
_cell.length_c   1.000
_cell.angle_alpha   90.00
_cell.angle_beta   90.00
_cell.angle_gamma   90.00
#
_symmetry.space_group_name_H-M   'P 1'
#
loop_
_entity.id
_entity.type
_entity.pdbx_description
1 polymer ?
#
loop_
_entity_poly.entity_id
_entity_poly.type
_entity_poly.pdbx_seq_one_letter_code
_entity_poly.pdbx_strand_id
1 'polypeptide(L)'
;EANEINAAYQRVFKSGLFESVEFDEDDGLLRVIVVEYPTINRIYFEGNIRVEDAALEKVLKSKEKYVLDAQTVEQDRKNIAETYAVMGRLAARVNPKVIRKPENRVDLIFEIFEGGVIEIEKIGIVGNRAFSDRRLRRVLSTKQAGLFRTFVRSDTFVEERIEYDKKVLTDFYTSRGFVDFLVNSVNAELTEERDGYFLVFNITEGQQFAVGDVGVETSLKELNVDEYSEILKVKKGSTYSAKIVELDVERIERLALRNGVDFIRVKPEVTKDSSSLSVNVNYVMDRGPRVILERINIAGNTATLDKVIRRQFRAAEGDPFSARRIRQATDRIRSLGFFETVDVSARQGKAKDSVIVDVSVKEKPTGSV
;
A
#
# COMPACT_ATOMS: atom_id res chain seq x y z
N GLU A 1 -8.32 -59.66 15.48
CA GLU A 1 -6.87 -59.76 15.16
C GLU A 1 -6.45 -58.89 13.97
N ALA A 2 -6.72 -59.23 12.70
CA ALA A 2 -6.24 -58.42 11.55
C ALA A 2 -6.65 -56.92 11.57
N ASN A 3 -7.87 -56.60 12.03
CA ASN A 3 -8.33 -55.21 12.17
C ASN A 3 -7.63 -54.45 13.31
N GLU A 4 -7.21 -55.13 14.36
CA GLU A 4 -6.52 -54.53 15.50
C GLU A 4 -5.05 -54.26 15.18
N ILE A 5 -4.42 -55.14 14.40
CA ILE A 5 -3.06 -54.97 13.87
C ILE A 5 -3.02 -53.77 12.89
N ASN A 6 -3.99 -53.64 11.99
CA ASN A 6 -4.09 -52.47 11.11
C ASN A 6 -4.32 -51.17 11.91
N ALA A 7 -5.16 -51.20 12.96
CA ALA A 7 -5.34 -50.06 13.85
C ALA A 7 -4.07 -49.71 14.65
N ALA A 8 -3.27 -50.71 15.04
CA ALA A 8 -1.96 -50.50 15.66
C ALA A 8 -0.97 -49.89 14.66
N TYR A 9 -0.89 -50.41 13.43
CA TYR A 9 -0.10 -49.84 12.33
C TYR A 9 -0.44 -48.36 12.12
N GLN A 10 -1.73 -48.03 11.98
CA GLN A 10 -2.18 -46.65 11.78
C GLN A 10 -1.84 -45.73 12.97
N ARG A 11 -1.85 -46.24 14.21
CA ARG A 11 -1.46 -45.45 15.40
C ARG A 11 0.05 -45.18 15.43
N VAL A 12 0.87 -46.19 15.15
CA VAL A 12 2.33 -46.05 15.10
C VAL A 12 2.73 -45.13 13.95
N PHE A 13 2.10 -45.27 12.79
CA PHE A 13 2.35 -44.39 11.64
C PHE A 13 1.91 -42.94 11.92
N LYS A 14 0.74 -42.73 12.53
CA LYS A 14 0.26 -41.38 12.92
C LYS A 14 1.05 -40.72 14.04
N SER A 15 1.95 -41.44 14.72
CA SER A 15 2.84 -40.83 15.72
C SER A 15 3.83 -39.84 15.09
N GLY A 16 4.13 -39.99 13.80
CA GLY A 16 5.10 -39.15 13.09
C GLY A 16 6.56 -39.39 13.49
N LEU A 17 6.86 -40.48 14.21
CA LEU A 17 8.19 -40.77 14.73
C LEU A 17 8.99 -41.75 13.87
N PHE A 18 8.35 -42.47 12.94
CA PHE A 18 8.97 -43.58 12.21
C PHE A 18 8.88 -43.41 10.68
N GLU A 19 10.02 -43.53 10.00
CA GLU A 19 10.20 -43.56 8.55
C GLU A 19 9.58 -44.83 7.94
N SER A 20 9.74 -45.97 8.61
CA SER A 20 9.07 -47.23 8.24
C SER A 20 8.67 -48.03 9.48
N VAL A 21 7.58 -48.79 9.35
CA VAL A 21 7.05 -49.68 10.39
C VAL A 21 6.67 -50.98 9.72
N GLU A 22 7.35 -52.06 10.07
CA GLU A 22 7.06 -53.42 9.61
C GLU A 22 6.58 -54.26 10.79
N PHE A 23 5.54 -55.05 10.54
CA PHE A 23 4.99 -55.99 11.50
C PHE A 23 5.27 -57.40 10.98
N ASP A 24 5.96 -58.18 11.78
CA ASP A 24 6.33 -59.57 11.49
C ASP A 24 5.76 -60.44 12.60
N GLU A 25 4.98 -61.46 12.24
CA GLU A 25 4.31 -62.35 13.20
C GLU A 25 4.86 -63.76 13.00
N ASP A 26 5.54 -64.29 14.02
CA ASP A 26 6.15 -65.61 14.01
C ASP A 26 5.85 -66.33 15.33
N ASP A 27 5.31 -67.55 15.25
CA ASP A 27 4.96 -68.43 16.38
C ASP A 27 4.23 -67.75 17.56
N GLY A 28 3.26 -66.87 17.25
CA GLY A 28 2.47 -66.14 18.25
C GLY A 28 3.18 -64.94 18.90
N LEU A 29 4.39 -64.58 18.43
CA LEU A 29 5.12 -63.38 18.80
C LEU A 29 5.02 -62.32 17.69
N LEU A 30 4.42 -61.17 18.00
CA LEU A 30 4.40 -60.01 17.11
C LEU A 30 5.67 -59.17 17.30
N ARG A 31 6.53 -59.16 16.28
CA ARG A 31 7.72 -58.31 16.19
C ARG A 31 7.38 -57.06 15.40
N VAL A 32 7.66 -55.89 15.99
CA VAL A 32 7.50 -54.59 15.32
C VAL A 32 8.88 -54.04 15.03
N ILE A 33 9.25 -53.98 13.76
CA ILE A 33 10.52 -53.43 13.28
C ILE A 33 10.24 -51.99 12.85
N VAL A 34 10.91 -51.04 13.49
CA VAL A 34 10.73 -49.61 13.21
C VAL A 34 12.04 -48.98 12.78
N VAL A 35 11.95 -48.07 11.82
CA VAL A 35 13.02 -47.13 11.49
C VAL A 35 12.56 -45.76 11.93
N GLU A 36 13.22 -45.17 12.92
CA GLU A 36 12.90 -43.83 13.42
C GLU A 36 13.30 -42.76 12.42
N TYR A 37 12.45 -41.75 12.23
CA TYR A 37 12.85 -40.55 11.51
C TYR A 37 14.05 -39.89 12.21
N PRO A 38 15.03 -39.37 11.45
CA PRO A 38 16.18 -38.75 12.05
C PRO A 38 15.80 -37.45 12.76
N THR A 39 16.57 -37.09 13.78
CA THR A 39 16.41 -35.81 14.47
C THR A 39 17.29 -34.73 13.85
N ILE A 40 16.76 -33.51 13.75
CA ILE A 40 17.50 -32.35 13.23
C ILE A 40 18.55 -31.94 14.26
N ASN A 41 19.82 -32.04 13.91
CA ASN A 41 20.93 -31.60 14.74
C ASN A 41 21.10 -30.09 14.67
N ARG A 42 21.23 -29.56 13.44
CA ARG A 42 21.34 -28.14 13.15
C ARG A 42 20.65 -27.77 11.84
N ILE A 43 20.22 -26.51 11.76
CA ILE A 43 19.70 -25.91 10.54
C ILE A 43 20.71 -24.88 10.03
N TYR A 44 21.03 -24.93 8.75
CA TYR A 44 21.93 -23.97 8.09
C TYR A 44 21.24 -23.32 6.90
N PHE A 45 21.62 -22.08 6.62
CA PHE A 45 21.24 -21.36 5.41
C PHE A 45 22.51 -21.06 4.62
N GLU A 46 22.47 -21.30 3.32
CA GLU A 46 23.59 -21.01 2.44
C GLU A 46 23.10 -20.18 1.24
N GLY A 47 23.86 -19.15 0.86
CA GLY A 47 23.53 -18.29 -0.28
C GLY A 47 22.58 -17.14 0.02
N ASN A 48 22.11 -17.00 1.26
CA ASN A 48 21.41 -15.81 1.76
C ASN A 48 22.41 -14.70 2.12
N ILE A 49 22.57 -13.73 1.22
CA ILE A 49 23.44 -12.57 1.36
C ILE A 49 22.67 -11.36 1.89
N ARG A 50 21.38 -11.24 1.56
CA ARG A 50 20.53 -10.08 1.85
C ARG A 50 19.64 -10.25 3.07
N VAL A 51 19.31 -11.49 3.42
CA VAL A 51 18.48 -11.82 4.58
C VAL A 51 19.33 -12.56 5.59
N GLU A 52 19.41 -12.03 6.81
CA GLU A 52 20.13 -12.66 7.91
C GLU A 52 19.47 -13.98 8.32
N ASP A 53 20.27 -14.97 8.71
CA ASP A 53 19.82 -16.29 9.18
C ASP A 53 18.74 -16.16 10.26
N ALA A 54 18.94 -15.25 11.23
CA ALA A 54 18.01 -15.01 12.33
C ALA A 54 16.62 -14.53 11.88
N ALA A 55 16.49 -13.95 10.68
CA ALA A 55 15.19 -13.59 10.10
C ALA A 55 14.52 -14.81 9.46
N LEU A 56 15.30 -15.68 8.78
CA LEU A 56 14.80 -16.90 8.17
C LEU A 56 14.39 -17.94 9.23
N GLU A 57 15.14 -18.05 10.33
CA GLU A 57 14.79 -18.93 11.45
C GLU A 57 13.41 -18.63 12.04
N LYS A 58 12.99 -17.36 12.06
CA LYS A 58 11.68 -16.95 12.60
C LYS A 58 10.50 -17.44 11.78
N VAL A 59 10.70 -17.75 10.50
CA VAL A 59 9.64 -18.23 9.61
C VAL A 59 9.64 -19.76 9.46
N LEU A 60 10.64 -20.45 10.01
CA LEU A 60 10.71 -21.91 10.03
C LEU A 60 9.74 -22.53 11.03
N LYS A 61 9.21 -23.69 10.65
CA LYS A 61 8.50 -24.60 11.54
C LYS A 61 9.42 -25.72 12.02
N SER A 62 10.38 -26.16 11.21
CA SER A 62 11.44 -27.08 11.65
C SER A 62 12.26 -26.46 12.77
N LYS A 63 12.66 -27.30 13.73
CA LYS A 63 13.42 -26.89 14.91
C LYS A 63 14.55 -27.88 15.15
N GLU A 64 15.67 -27.36 15.62
CA GLU A 64 16.76 -28.21 16.11
C GLU A 64 16.29 -29.09 17.26
N LYS A 65 16.80 -30.32 17.31
CA LYS A 65 16.46 -31.41 18.24
C LYS A 65 15.07 -32.03 18.08
N TYR A 66 14.31 -31.61 17.07
CA TYR A 66 13.03 -32.22 16.71
C TYR A 66 13.20 -33.22 15.54
N VAL A 67 12.20 -34.06 15.34
CA VAL A 67 12.14 -35.03 14.24
C VAL A 67 12.08 -34.30 12.89
N LEU A 68 12.84 -34.79 11.91
CA LEU A 68 12.76 -34.32 10.53
C LEU A 68 11.46 -34.81 9.88
N ASP A 69 10.54 -33.89 9.63
CA ASP A 69 9.32 -34.15 8.88
C ASP A 69 9.36 -33.52 7.49
N ALA A 70 9.21 -34.34 6.45
CA ALA A 70 9.29 -33.91 5.05
C ALA A 70 8.23 -32.87 4.68
N GLN A 71 7.02 -32.96 5.26
CA GLN A 71 5.96 -31.97 5.01
C GLN A 71 6.32 -30.61 5.59
N THR A 72 6.87 -30.61 6.80
CA THR A 72 7.39 -29.41 7.47
C THR A 72 8.54 -28.80 6.68
N VAL A 73 9.50 -29.59 6.19
CA VAL A 73 10.61 -29.09 5.36
C VAL A 73 10.11 -28.44 4.06
N GLU A 74 9.12 -29.02 3.39
CA GLU A 74 8.54 -28.41 2.19
C GLU A 74 7.78 -27.12 2.51
N GLN A 75 7.10 -27.05 3.66
CA GLN A 75 6.46 -25.82 4.11
C GLN A 75 7.50 -24.73 4.44
N ASP A 76 8.61 -25.10 5.06
CA ASP A 76 9.71 -24.20 5.38
C ASP A 76 10.38 -23.66 4.11
N ARG A 77 10.61 -24.53 3.12
CA ARG A 77 11.06 -24.11 1.78
C ARG A 77 10.14 -23.04 1.18
N LYS A 78 8.82 -23.22 1.30
CA LYS A 78 7.82 -22.22 0.84
C LYS A 78 7.85 -20.95 1.68
N ASN A 79 7.96 -21.03 3.01
CA ASN A 79 8.00 -19.86 3.89
C ASN A 79 9.25 -19.00 3.63
N ILE A 80 10.41 -19.63 3.43
CA ILE A 80 11.64 -18.94 3.03
C ILE A 80 11.42 -18.28 1.66
N ALA A 81 10.91 -19.00 0.66
CA ALA A 81 10.65 -18.44 -0.66
C ALA A 81 9.65 -17.25 -0.61
N GLU A 82 8.60 -17.34 0.23
CA GLU A 82 7.64 -16.26 0.46
C GLU A 82 8.30 -15.04 1.11
N THR A 83 9.25 -15.24 2.03
CA THR A 83 10.02 -14.15 2.64
C THR A 83 10.76 -13.35 1.57
N TYR A 84 11.39 -14.02 0.60
CA TYR A 84 12.02 -13.37 -0.55
C TYR A 84 11.00 -12.76 -1.53
N ALA A 85 9.86 -13.42 -1.73
CA ALA A 85 8.76 -12.93 -2.57
C ALA A 85 8.23 -11.56 -2.09
N VAL A 86 8.00 -11.42 -0.78
CA VAL A 86 7.56 -10.17 -0.15
C VAL A 86 8.60 -9.06 -0.32
N MET A 87 9.89 -9.41 -0.45
CA MET A 87 10.97 -8.47 -0.75
C MET A 87 11.17 -8.22 -2.26
N GLY A 88 10.24 -8.67 -3.11
CA GLY A 88 10.29 -8.49 -4.56
C GLY A 88 11.19 -9.46 -5.30
N ARG A 89 11.62 -10.57 -4.68
CA ARG A 89 12.52 -11.57 -5.27
C ARG A 89 11.79 -12.88 -5.52
N LEU A 90 10.87 -12.89 -6.48
CA LEU A 90 10.11 -14.12 -6.82
C LEU A 90 10.94 -15.14 -7.60
N ALA A 91 12.09 -14.72 -8.14
CA ALA A 91 13.06 -15.61 -8.74
C ALA A 91 13.86 -16.42 -7.70
N ALA A 92 13.64 -16.17 -6.40
CA ALA A 92 14.32 -16.88 -5.34
C ALA A 92 14.02 -18.39 -5.40
N ARG A 93 15.06 -19.21 -5.31
CA ARG A 93 14.96 -20.67 -5.29
C ARG A 93 15.55 -21.17 -3.99
N VAL A 94 14.80 -21.99 -3.28
CA VAL A 94 15.21 -22.60 -2.03
C VAL A 94 15.21 -24.10 -2.23
N ASN A 95 16.36 -24.74 -2.00
CA ASN A 95 16.55 -26.17 -2.13
C ASN A 95 16.99 -26.77 -0.79
N PRO A 96 16.13 -27.56 -0.11
CA PRO A 96 16.52 -28.24 1.11
C PRO A 96 17.44 -29.43 0.82
N LYS A 97 18.55 -29.52 1.54
CA LYS A 97 19.48 -30.65 1.54
C LYS A 97 19.58 -31.24 2.94
N VAL A 98 19.55 -32.57 3.01
CA VAL A 98 19.63 -33.31 4.27
C VAL A 98 20.94 -34.08 4.29
N ILE A 99 21.81 -33.76 5.24
CA ILE A 99 23.09 -34.45 5.45
C ILE A 99 22.97 -35.35 6.67
N ARG A 100 23.02 -36.68 6.47
CA ARG A 100 22.98 -37.66 7.57
C ARG A 100 24.25 -37.57 8.43
N LYS A 101 24.07 -37.71 9.74
CA LYS A 101 25.08 -37.73 10.79
C LYS A 101 25.00 -39.03 11.58
N PRO A 102 26.06 -39.38 12.33
CA PRO A 102 25.99 -40.47 13.32
C PRO A 102 24.83 -40.28 14.30
N GLU A 103 24.39 -41.38 14.93
CA GLU A 103 23.34 -41.38 15.97
C GLU A 103 21.94 -40.96 15.46
N ASN A 104 21.58 -41.35 14.24
CA ASN A 104 20.29 -41.04 13.60
C ASN A 104 19.94 -39.53 13.60
N ARG A 105 20.95 -38.70 13.34
CA ARG A 105 20.82 -37.24 13.26
C ARG A 105 20.99 -36.75 11.83
N VAL A 106 20.49 -35.56 11.53
CA VAL A 106 20.68 -34.87 10.25
C VAL A 106 21.00 -33.40 10.44
N ASP A 107 21.88 -32.86 9.60
CA ASP A 107 21.96 -31.41 9.38
C ASP A 107 21.02 -31.07 8.21
N LEU A 108 20.15 -30.08 8.41
CA LEU A 108 19.23 -29.58 7.38
C LEU A 108 19.79 -28.26 6.83
N ILE A 109 20.11 -28.24 5.54
CA ILE A 109 20.69 -27.08 4.87
C ILE A 109 19.67 -26.55 3.87
N PHE A 110 19.33 -25.27 3.96
CA PHE A 110 18.56 -24.59 2.92
C PHE A 110 19.53 -23.84 2.00
N GLU A 111 19.78 -24.39 0.81
CA GLU A 111 20.52 -23.67 -0.24
C GLU A 111 19.59 -22.67 -0.91
N ILE A 112 19.93 -21.39 -0.81
CA ILE A 112 19.13 -20.27 -1.26
C ILE A 112 19.86 -19.58 -2.40
N PHE A 113 19.22 -19.57 -3.56
CA PHE A 113 19.53 -18.64 -4.62
C PHE A 113 18.54 -17.48 -4.54
N GLU A 114 18.97 -16.31 -4.08
CA GLU A 114 18.06 -15.18 -3.83
C GLU A 114 17.42 -14.60 -5.10
N GLY A 115 18.10 -14.72 -6.24
CA GLY A 115 17.69 -14.06 -7.48
C GLY A 115 17.78 -12.53 -7.42
N GLY A 116 17.61 -11.89 -8.59
CA GLY A 116 17.46 -10.44 -8.67
C GLY A 116 16.13 -9.97 -8.08
N VAL A 117 16.04 -8.69 -7.72
CA VAL A 117 14.72 -8.07 -7.52
C VAL A 117 14.04 -8.03 -8.88
N ILE A 118 12.79 -8.48 -8.96
CA ILE A 118 12.04 -8.43 -10.20
C ILE A 118 11.68 -6.97 -10.46
N GLU A 119 12.21 -6.45 -11.56
CA GLU A 119 11.97 -5.07 -11.97
C GLU A 119 10.76 -4.99 -12.90
N ILE A 120 10.18 -3.80 -13.02
CA ILE A 120 9.11 -3.56 -13.98
C ILE A 120 9.75 -3.24 -15.31
N GLU A 121 9.79 -4.21 -16.22
CA GLU A 121 10.41 -4.04 -17.53
C GLU A 121 9.58 -3.10 -18.40
N LYS A 122 8.26 -3.30 -18.40
CA LYS A 122 7.36 -2.54 -19.25
C LYS A 122 6.11 -2.08 -18.52
N ILE A 123 5.75 -0.84 -18.80
CA ILE A 123 4.45 -0.28 -18.46
C ILE A 123 3.73 0.01 -19.77
N GLY A 124 2.63 -0.71 -20.00
CA GLY A 124 1.66 -0.47 -21.07
C GLY A 124 0.43 0.23 -20.52
N ILE A 125 -0.18 1.07 -21.34
CA ILE A 125 -1.46 1.70 -21.03
C ILE A 125 -2.35 1.50 -22.26
N VAL A 126 -3.56 0.99 -22.03
CA VAL A 126 -4.51 0.63 -23.08
C VAL A 126 -5.82 1.36 -22.83
N GLY A 127 -6.40 1.91 -23.89
CA GLY A 127 -7.65 2.66 -23.84
C GLY A 127 -7.47 4.17 -23.81
N ASN A 128 -6.23 4.67 -23.71
CA ASN A 128 -5.91 6.08 -23.89
C ASN A 128 -5.96 6.50 -25.36
N ARG A 129 -6.59 7.64 -25.64
CA ARG A 129 -6.70 8.25 -26.97
C ARG A 129 -6.33 9.74 -26.92
N ALA A 130 -6.73 10.44 -25.86
CA ALA A 130 -6.44 11.85 -25.66
C ALA A 130 -4.98 12.12 -25.27
N PHE A 131 -4.32 11.17 -24.60
CA PHE A 131 -2.91 11.31 -24.19
C PHE A 131 -2.07 10.11 -24.62
N SER A 132 -0.85 10.36 -25.09
CA SER A 132 0.12 9.29 -25.41
C SER A 132 0.56 8.51 -24.16
N ASP A 133 0.87 7.23 -24.30
CA ASP A 133 1.43 6.36 -23.24
C ASP A 133 2.61 7.03 -22.55
N ARG A 134 3.52 7.63 -23.32
CA ARG A 134 4.71 8.33 -22.80
C ARG A 134 4.35 9.50 -21.87
N ARG A 135 3.23 10.20 -22.11
CA ARG A 135 2.76 11.26 -21.23
C ARG A 135 2.25 10.67 -19.92
N LEU A 136 1.45 9.62 -19.99
CA LEU A 136 0.83 8.97 -18.84
C LEU A 136 1.87 8.24 -17.97
N ARG A 137 2.85 7.55 -18.57
CA ARG A 137 3.97 6.93 -17.82
C ARG A 137 4.83 7.92 -17.03
N ARG A 138 4.89 9.19 -17.46
CA ARG A 138 5.58 10.25 -16.69
C ARG A 138 4.79 10.68 -15.45
N VAL A 139 3.47 10.49 -15.46
CA VAL A 139 2.57 10.81 -14.35
C VAL A 139 2.67 9.76 -13.25
N LEU A 140 2.82 8.48 -13.61
CA LEU A 140 2.98 7.37 -12.68
C LEU A 140 4.17 7.55 -11.75
N SER A 141 4.06 7.09 -10.50
CA SER A 141 5.21 6.97 -9.59
C SER A 141 6.08 5.77 -9.98
N THR A 142 5.46 4.70 -10.46
CA THR A 142 6.13 3.50 -10.96
C THR A 142 6.92 3.82 -12.22
N LYS A 143 8.16 3.33 -12.28
CA LYS A 143 9.08 3.54 -13.41
C LYS A 143 9.47 2.22 -14.02
N GLN A 144 9.59 2.22 -15.35
CA GLN A 144 10.20 1.13 -16.10
C GLN A 144 11.69 1.05 -15.80
N ALA A 145 12.22 -0.16 -15.69
CA ALA A 145 13.63 -0.46 -15.66
C ALA A 145 14.34 0.10 -16.91
N GLY A 146 15.62 0.50 -16.77
CA GLY A 146 16.47 0.90 -17.90
C GLY A 146 17.12 2.27 -17.78
N LEU A 147 16.36 3.37 -17.87
CA LEU A 147 16.91 4.73 -18.02
C LEU A 147 17.58 5.33 -16.76
N PHE A 148 17.25 4.82 -15.56
CA PHE A 148 17.81 5.28 -14.27
C PHE A 148 18.17 4.12 -13.34
N ARG A 149 18.78 3.06 -13.90
CA ARG A 149 19.16 1.82 -13.22
C ARG A 149 19.99 2.03 -11.93
N THR A 150 20.61 3.20 -11.77
CA THR A 150 21.47 3.57 -10.63
C THR A 150 20.77 4.32 -9.49
N PHE A 151 19.57 4.90 -9.70
CA PHE A 151 18.97 5.80 -8.72
C PHE A 151 17.65 5.29 -8.11
N VAL A 152 16.98 4.32 -8.74
CA VAL A 152 15.73 3.75 -8.24
C VAL A 152 16.03 2.41 -7.59
N ARG A 153 16.31 2.42 -6.28
CA ARG A 153 16.24 1.18 -5.49
C ARG A 153 14.80 0.73 -5.49
N SER A 154 14.55 -0.39 -6.15
CA SER A 154 13.28 -1.11 -6.23
C SER A 154 12.88 -1.56 -4.82
N ASP A 155 12.20 -0.66 -4.10
CA ASP A 155 11.52 -0.98 -2.85
C ASP A 155 10.15 -1.54 -3.23
N THR A 156 10.07 -2.87 -3.24
CA THR A 156 9.02 -3.63 -3.91
C THR A 156 7.91 -3.98 -2.92
N PHE A 157 6.91 -3.10 -2.81
CA PHE A 157 5.54 -3.48 -2.52
C PHE A 157 4.68 -3.02 -3.70
N VAL A 158 4.33 -3.98 -4.57
CA VAL A 158 3.73 -3.73 -5.89
C VAL A 158 2.30 -3.22 -5.78
N GLU A 159 1.54 -3.68 -4.78
CA GLU A 159 0.10 -3.40 -4.69
C GLU A 159 -0.20 -1.95 -4.24
N GLU A 160 0.36 -1.48 -3.11
CA GLU A 160 0.14 -0.10 -2.65
C GLU A 160 0.60 0.93 -3.68
N ARG A 161 1.68 0.62 -4.41
CA ARG A 161 2.18 1.50 -5.46
C ARG A 161 1.24 1.53 -6.66
N ILE A 162 0.67 0.40 -7.06
CA ILE A 162 -0.35 0.34 -8.10
C ILE A 162 -1.58 1.16 -7.70
N GLU A 163 -2.05 1.04 -6.46
CA GLU A 163 -3.19 1.83 -5.96
C GLU A 163 -2.89 3.34 -5.96
N TYR A 164 -1.69 3.73 -5.55
CA TYR A 164 -1.27 5.14 -5.65
C TYR A 164 -1.26 5.60 -7.11
N ASP A 165 -0.69 4.81 -8.01
CA ASP A 165 -0.60 5.12 -9.43
C ASP A 165 -1.97 5.22 -10.12
N LYS A 166 -2.93 4.35 -9.76
CA LYS A 166 -4.34 4.46 -10.17
C LYS A 166 -4.90 5.82 -9.78
N LYS A 167 -4.70 6.23 -8.52
CA LYS A 167 -5.16 7.53 -8.03
C LYS A 167 -4.51 8.71 -8.79
N VAL A 168 -3.20 8.69 -9.01
CA VAL A 168 -2.51 9.77 -9.71
C VAL A 168 -2.97 9.87 -11.18
N LEU A 169 -3.25 8.75 -11.84
CA LEU A 169 -3.87 8.76 -13.18
C LEU A 169 -5.27 9.38 -13.15
N THR A 170 -6.11 8.97 -12.19
CA THR A 170 -7.45 9.55 -12.01
C THR A 170 -7.38 11.05 -11.80
N ASP A 171 -6.48 11.52 -10.94
CA ASP A 171 -6.27 12.96 -10.70
C ASP A 171 -5.77 13.68 -11.97
N PHE A 172 -4.91 13.03 -12.76
CA PHE A 172 -4.40 13.60 -14.01
C PHE A 172 -5.51 13.82 -15.05
N TYR A 173 -6.43 12.87 -15.20
CA TYR A 173 -7.53 12.95 -16.15
C TYR A 173 -8.66 13.86 -15.67
N THR A 174 -9.10 13.70 -14.43
CA THR A 174 -10.18 14.52 -13.84
C THR A 174 -9.80 15.99 -13.73
N SER A 175 -8.51 16.31 -13.54
CA SER A 175 -8.02 17.69 -13.59
C SER A 175 -8.02 18.32 -14.98
N ARG A 176 -8.32 17.54 -16.04
CA ARG A 176 -8.38 17.94 -17.45
C ARG A 176 -9.76 17.72 -18.06
N GLY A 177 -10.79 17.55 -17.25
CA GLY A 177 -12.19 17.50 -17.70
C GLY A 177 -12.71 16.11 -18.01
N PHE A 178 -11.91 15.06 -17.84
CA PHE A 178 -12.36 13.68 -18.02
C PHE A 178 -13.01 13.18 -16.73
N VAL A 179 -14.29 13.51 -16.56
CA VAL A 179 -15.06 13.25 -15.32
C VAL A 179 -15.36 11.77 -15.14
N ASP A 180 -15.61 11.08 -16.25
CA ASP A 180 -15.94 9.65 -16.28
C ASP A 180 -14.69 8.77 -16.47
N PHE A 181 -13.50 9.30 -16.13
CA PHE A 181 -12.27 8.54 -16.19
C PHE A 181 -12.30 7.38 -15.20
N LEU A 182 -11.97 6.18 -15.68
CA LEU A 182 -11.86 4.98 -14.86
C LEU A 182 -10.61 4.17 -15.23
N VAL A 183 -9.95 3.65 -14.21
CA VAL A 183 -8.99 2.56 -14.38
C VAL A 183 -9.77 1.25 -14.21
N ASN A 184 -10.00 0.52 -15.30
CA ASN A 184 -10.80 -0.69 -15.30
C ASN A 184 -10.08 -1.85 -14.61
N SER A 185 -8.80 -2.03 -14.93
CA SER A 185 -7.94 -3.05 -14.32
C SER A 185 -6.46 -2.71 -14.48
N VAL A 186 -5.63 -3.33 -13.65
CA VAL A 186 -4.18 -3.33 -13.80
C VAL A 186 -3.74 -4.78 -13.80
N ASN A 187 -3.22 -5.23 -14.93
CA ASN A 187 -2.73 -6.60 -15.08
C ASN A 187 -1.22 -6.60 -14.89
N ALA A 188 -0.72 -7.49 -14.04
CA ALA A 188 0.70 -7.72 -13.82
C ALA A 188 1.05 -9.12 -14.33
N GLU A 189 1.83 -9.17 -15.41
CA GLU A 189 2.28 -10.43 -16.02
C GLU A 189 3.78 -10.60 -15.75
N LEU A 190 4.14 -11.77 -15.24
CA LEU A 190 5.53 -12.15 -15.05
C LEU A 190 6.10 -12.62 -16.40
N THR A 191 7.30 -12.17 -16.73
CA THR A 191 8.11 -12.66 -17.85
C THR A 191 8.30 -14.18 -17.79
N GLU A 192 8.54 -14.82 -18.94
CA GLU A 192 8.78 -16.27 -19.02
C GLU A 192 10.03 -16.66 -18.21
N GLU A 193 11.04 -15.79 -18.24
CA GLU A 193 12.30 -15.89 -17.52
C GLU A 193 12.17 -15.65 -16.00
N ARG A 194 11.01 -15.14 -15.55
CA ARG A 194 10.67 -14.81 -14.16
C ARG A 194 11.56 -13.75 -13.51
N ASP A 195 12.17 -12.89 -14.30
CA ASP A 195 13.09 -11.83 -13.86
C ASP A 195 12.52 -10.41 -14.04
N GLY A 196 11.40 -10.27 -14.75
CA GLY A 196 10.70 -9.00 -14.98
C GLY A 196 9.17 -9.06 -14.89
N TYR A 197 8.53 -7.92 -14.62
CA TYR A 197 7.08 -7.72 -14.72
C TYR A 197 6.69 -6.80 -15.89
N PHE A 198 5.62 -7.18 -16.59
CA PHE A 198 4.86 -6.30 -17.48
C PHE A 198 3.59 -5.84 -16.78
N LEU A 199 3.48 -4.53 -16.58
CA LEU A 199 2.27 -3.90 -16.05
C LEU A 199 1.46 -3.29 -17.17
N VAL A 200 0.19 -3.65 -17.27
CA VAL A 200 -0.75 -3.08 -18.26
C VAL A 200 -1.93 -2.44 -17.53
N PHE A 201 -2.05 -1.13 -17.67
CA PHE A 201 -3.20 -0.36 -17.18
C PHE A 201 -4.27 -0.31 -18.26
N ASN A 202 -5.43 -0.91 -17.97
CA ASN A 202 -6.61 -0.78 -18.83
C ASN A 202 -7.47 0.37 -18.32
N ILE A 203 -7.64 1.39 -19.15
CA ILE A 203 -8.35 2.62 -18.76
C ILE A 203 -9.51 2.92 -19.70
N THR A 204 -10.51 3.63 -19.19
CA THR A 204 -11.58 4.25 -19.95
C THR A 204 -11.46 5.75 -19.74
N GLU A 205 -11.11 6.51 -20.79
CA GLU A 205 -10.92 7.96 -20.65
C GLU A 205 -12.22 8.71 -20.36
N GLY A 206 -13.31 8.27 -20.99
CA GLY A 206 -14.56 9.03 -21.01
C GLY A 206 -14.47 10.27 -21.90
N GLN A 207 -15.52 11.08 -21.88
CA GLN A 207 -15.57 12.35 -22.63
C GLN A 207 -14.96 13.48 -21.81
N GLN A 208 -14.42 14.48 -22.49
CA GLN A 208 -13.98 15.71 -21.86
C GLN A 208 -15.17 16.65 -21.67
N PHE A 209 -15.39 17.10 -20.43
CA PHE A 209 -16.45 18.02 -20.07
C PHE A 209 -15.94 19.45 -19.93
N ALA A 210 -16.73 20.40 -20.41
CA ALA A 210 -16.54 21.82 -20.14
C ALA A 210 -17.27 22.21 -18.85
N VAL A 211 -16.91 23.37 -18.29
CA VAL A 211 -17.66 24.00 -17.20
C VAL A 211 -18.94 24.59 -17.79
N GLY A 212 -20.08 24.21 -17.24
CA GLY A 212 -21.39 24.78 -17.56
C GLY A 212 -21.66 26.04 -16.72
N ASP A 213 -22.80 26.07 -16.06
CA ASP A 213 -23.17 27.17 -15.17
C ASP A 213 -22.36 27.12 -13.87
N VAL A 214 -21.95 28.31 -13.43
CA VAL A 214 -21.16 28.50 -12.21
C VAL A 214 -21.97 29.40 -11.30
N GLY A 215 -22.34 28.89 -10.13
CA GLY A 215 -23.14 29.58 -9.14
C GLY A 215 -22.43 29.66 -7.79
N VAL A 216 -22.77 30.68 -7.01
CA VAL A 216 -22.45 30.76 -5.59
C VAL A 216 -23.75 31.02 -4.86
N GLU A 217 -24.02 30.23 -3.83
CA GLU A 217 -25.22 30.33 -3.02
C GLU A 217 -24.84 30.39 -1.54
N THR A 218 -25.61 31.15 -0.75
CA THR A 218 -25.37 31.28 0.69
C THR A 218 -26.68 31.42 1.45
N SER A 219 -26.75 30.76 2.60
CA SER A 219 -27.81 30.96 3.59
C SER A 219 -27.49 32.09 4.59
N LEU A 220 -26.25 32.61 4.56
CA LEU A 220 -25.73 33.61 5.48
C LEU A 220 -25.95 35.02 4.94
N LYS A 221 -26.72 35.83 5.68
CA LYS A 221 -27.08 37.21 5.30
C LYS A 221 -25.89 38.16 5.36
N GLU A 222 -24.87 37.84 6.15
CA GLU A 222 -23.64 38.61 6.27
C GLU A 222 -22.71 38.48 5.04
N LEU A 223 -23.00 37.61 4.07
CA LEU A 223 -22.17 37.39 2.89
C LEU A 223 -22.79 37.99 1.62
N ASN A 224 -21.98 38.70 0.83
CA ASN A 224 -22.35 39.16 -0.50
C ASN A 224 -21.89 38.16 -1.58
N VAL A 225 -22.84 37.49 -2.23
CA VAL A 225 -22.59 36.46 -3.25
C VAL A 225 -21.75 36.97 -4.43
N ASP A 226 -21.93 38.23 -4.83
CA ASP A 226 -21.24 38.80 -6.00
C ASP A 226 -19.73 38.87 -5.74
N GLU A 227 -19.32 39.25 -4.54
CA GLU A 227 -17.91 39.34 -4.11
C GLU A 227 -17.21 37.96 -4.20
N TYR A 228 -17.91 36.89 -3.81
CA TYR A 228 -17.39 35.53 -3.88
C TYR A 228 -17.39 34.97 -5.30
N SER A 229 -18.30 35.42 -6.16
CA SER A 229 -18.38 35.00 -7.56
C SER A 229 -17.25 35.58 -8.41
N GLU A 230 -16.78 36.80 -8.10
CA GLU A 230 -15.70 37.47 -8.82
C GLU A 230 -14.33 36.78 -8.66
N ILE A 231 -14.06 36.23 -7.47
CA ILE A 231 -12.78 35.57 -7.16
C ILE A 231 -12.64 34.16 -7.74
N LEU A 232 -13.71 33.60 -8.32
CA LEU A 232 -13.70 32.25 -8.90
C LEU A 232 -12.83 32.20 -10.14
N LYS A 233 -11.96 31.18 -10.20
CA LYS A 233 -11.16 30.87 -11.39
C LYS A 233 -11.91 29.96 -12.35
N VAL A 234 -12.84 29.14 -11.87
CA VAL A 234 -13.75 28.39 -12.72
C VAL A 234 -14.60 29.38 -13.51
N LYS A 235 -14.60 29.25 -14.84
CA LYS A 235 -15.40 30.08 -15.76
C LYS A 235 -16.16 29.18 -16.72
N LYS A 236 -17.40 29.55 -17.04
CA LYS A 236 -18.23 28.87 -18.04
C LYS A 236 -17.47 28.73 -19.37
N GLY A 237 -17.55 27.54 -19.97
CA GLY A 237 -16.88 27.18 -21.22
C GLY A 237 -15.40 26.75 -21.08
N SER A 238 -14.76 26.97 -19.93
CA SER A 238 -13.42 26.41 -19.69
C SER A 238 -13.46 24.90 -19.46
N THR A 239 -12.35 24.19 -19.61
CA THR A 239 -12.29 22.76 -19.30
C THR A 239 -12.55 22.52 -17.81
N TYR A 240 -13.46 21.60 -17.48
CA TYR A 240 -13.73 21.25 -16.08
C TYR A 240 -12.47 20.71 -15.41
N SER A 241 -12.24 21.09 -14.16
CA SER A 241 -11.12 20.60 -13.38
C SER A 241 -11.50 20.57 -11.92
N ALA A 242 -11.61 19.37 -11.35
CA ALA A 242 -11.89 19.19 -9.92
C ALA A 242 -10.88 19.95 -9.05
N LYS A 243 -9.62 20.01 -9.49
CA LYS A 243 -8.56 20.77 -8.82
C LYS A 243 -8.83 22.28 -8.80
N ILE A 244 -9.35 22.85 -9.88
CA ILE A 244 -9.67 24.29 -9.90
C ILE A 244 -10.87 24.57 -9.00
N VAL A 245 -11.89 23.69 -9.00
CA VAL A 245 -13.03 23.77 -8.09
C VAL A 245 -12.57 23.78 -6.64
N GLU A 246 -11.71 22.83 -6.24
CA GLU A 246 -11.15 22.80 -4.88
C GLU A 246 -10.36 24.08 -4.53
N LEU A 247 -9.59 24.63 -5.48
CA LEU A 247 -8.88 25.89 -5.27
C LEU A 247 -9.82 27.08 -5.11
N ASP A 248 -10.98 27.07 -5.78
CA ASP A 248 -12.01 28.09 -5.61
C ASP A 248 -12.68 28.00 -4.24
N VAL A 249 -12.98 26.79 -3.77
CA VAL A 249 -13.45 26.57 -2.39
C VAL A 249 -12.45 27.17 -1.37
N GLU A 250 -11.14 26.99 -1.57
CA GLU A 250 -10.12 27.62 -0.73
C GLU A 250 -10.05 29.16 -0.86
N ARG A 251 -10.36 29.72 -2.02
CA ARG A 251 -10.40 31.17 -2.21
C ARG A 251 -11.60 31.76 -1.46
N ILE A 252 -12.77 31.14 -1.61
CA ILE A 252 -14.00 31.54 -0.93
C ILE A 252 -13.79 31.52 0.59
N GLU A 253 -13.31 30.41 1.15
CA GLU A 253 -13.09 30.33 2.61
C GLU A 253 -12.07 31.34 3.12
N ARG A 254 -11.01 31.62 2.35
CA ARG A 254 -10.02 32.63 2.77
C ARG A 254 -10.59 34.04 2.71
N LEU A 255 -11.43 34.34 1.73
CA LEU A 255 -12.10 35.63 1.64
C LEU A 255 -13.11 35.79 2.79
N ALA A 256 -13.90 34.75 3.08
CA ALA A 256 -14.78 34.70 4.25
C ALA A 256 -14.07 35.02 5.57
N LEU A 257 -12.92 34.38 5.83
CA LEU A 257 -12.11 34.66 7.02
C LEU A 257 -11.60 36.11 7.05
N ARG A 258 -11.17 36.66 5.91
CA ARG A 258 -10.75 38.08 5.83
C ARG A 258 -11.90 39.05 6.10
N ASN A 259 -13.12 38.67 5.72
CA ASN A 259 -14.33 39.45 5.95
C ASN A 259 -14.88 39.23 7.38
N GLY A 260 -14.15 38.52 8.25
CA GLY A 260 -14.50 38.29 9.65
C GLY A 260 -15.53 37.19 9.87
N VAL A 261 -15.81 36.36 8.86
CA VAL A 261 -16.78 35.27 8.96
C VAL A 261 -16.05 33.94 9.14
N ASP A 262 -15.96 33.54 10.41
CA ASP A 262 -15.35 32.28 10.81
C ASP A 262 -16.30 31.09 10.65
N PHE A 263 -15.72 29.88 10.67
CA PHE A 263 -16.44 28.60 10.63
C PHE A 263 -17.35 28.46 9.40
N ILE A 264 -17.03 29.09 8.28
CA ILE A 264 -17.72 28.84 7.01
C ILE A 264 -17.34 27.46 6.46
N ARG A 265 -18.34 26.74 5.98
CA ARG A 265 -18.19 25.52 5.21
C ARG A 265 -18.68 25.79 3.79
N VAL A 266 -17.78 25.64 2.82
CA VAL A 266 -18.11 25.74 1.40
C VAL A 266 -18.17 24.34 0.80
N LYS A 267 -19.33 23.97 0.27
CA LYS A 267 -19.58 22.68 -0.37
C LYS A 267 -19.80 22.91 -1.87
N PRO A 268 -18.91 22.44 -2.75
CA PRO A 268 -19.17 22.46 -4.19
C PRO A 268 -20.18 21.34 -4.52
N GLU A 269 -21.29 21.74 -5.12
CA GLU A 269 -22.27 20.83 -5.70
C GLU A 269 -22.06 20.79 -7.20
N VAL A 270 -21.70 19.60 -7.68
CA VAL A 270 -21.27 19.38 -9.06
C VAL A 270 -22.33 18.55 -9.75
N THR A 271 -22.96 19.12 -10.77
CA THR A 271 -24.02 18.45 -11.54
C THR A 271 -23.54 18.24 -12.96
N LYS A 272 -23.42 16.98 -13.36
CA LYS A 272 -23.01 16.60 -14.71
C LYS A 272 -24.21 16.62 -15.66
N ASP A 273 -24.06 17.30 -16.79
CA ASP A 273 -24.97 17.21 -17.92
C ASP A 273 -24.27 16.50 -19.09
N SER A 274 -24.60 15.21 -19.27
CA SER A 274 -24.05 14.37 -20.33
C SER A 274 -24.49 14.80 -21.73
N SER A 275 -25.61 15.52 -21.87
CA SER A 275 -26.15 15.91 -23.18
C SER A 275 -25.36 17.07 -23.79
N SER A 276 -25.01 18.05 -22.97
CA SER A 276 -24.21 19.22 -23.35
C SER A 276 -22.71 19.03 -23.12
N LEU A 277 -22.29 17.87 -22.61
CA LEU A 277 -20.92 17.61 -22.15
C LEU A 277 -20.40 18.72 -21.24
N SER A 278 -21.25 19.15 -20.31
CA SER A 278 -20.94 20.21 -19.37
C SER A 278 -21.12 19.78 -17.92
N VAL A 279 -20.40 20.46 -17.04
CA VAL A 279 -20.47 20.25 -15.60
C VAL A 279 -20.78 21.57 -14.94
N ASN A 280 -21.96 21.65 -14.34
CA ASN A 280 -22.38 22.80 -13.55
C ASN A 280 -21.76 22.71 -12.16
N VAL A 281 -21.29 23.84 -11.64
CA VAL A 281 -20.65 23.92 -10.32
C VAL A 281 -21.34 25.01 -9.51
N ASN A 282 -22.02 24.61 -8.45
CA ASN A 282 -22.63 25.52 -7.50
C ASN A 282 -21.88 25.48 -6.17
N TYR A 283 -21.37 26.61 -5.70
CA TYR A 283 -20.66 26.69 -4.42
C TYR A 283 -21.64 27.11 -3.32
N VAL A 284 -22.08 26.15 -2.52
CA VAL A 284 -22.99 26.40 -1.40
C VAL A 284 -22.19 26.75 -0.15
N MET A 285 -22.41 27.94 0.38
CA MET A 285 -21.77 28.47 1.58
C MET A 285 -22.72 28.41 2.77
N ASP A 286 -22.32 27.66 3.81
CA ASP A 286 -23.09 27.51 5.04
C ASP A 286 -22.23 27.74 6.28
N ARG A 287 -22.88 27.93 7.42
CA ARG A 287 -22.20 27.90 8.72
C ARG A 287 -21.83 26.46 9.08
N GLY A 288 -20.55 26.21 9.22
CA GLY A 288 -19.96 25.00 9.73
C GLY A 288 -19.98 24.92 11.26
N PRO A 289 -19.54 23.78 11.82
CA PRO A 289 -19.44 23.61 13.26
C PRO A 289 -18.39 24.58 13.84
N ARG A 290 -18.73 25.20 14.98
CA ARG A 290 -17.86 26.15 15.69
C ARG A 290 -16.77 25.43 16.49
N VAL A 291 -15.93 24.66 15.81
CA VAL A 291 -14.89 23.84 16.43
C VAL A 291 -13.54 24.47 16.17
N ILE A 292 -12.73 24.65 17.22
CA ILE A 292 -11.40 25.23 17.14
C ILE A 292 -10.35 24.12 17.14
N LEU A 293 -9.27 24.31 16.36
CA LEU A 293 -8.09 23.45 16.43
C LEU A 293 -7.32 23.76 17.72
N GLU A 294 -7.43 22.92 18.74
CA GLU A 294 -6.75 23.12 20.03
C GLU A 294 -5.24 22.90 19.89
N ARG A 295 -4.86 21.78 19.29
CA ARG A 295 -3.45 21.37 19.20
C ARG A 295 -3.19 20.43 18.04
N ILE A 296 -1.98 20.48 17.50
CA ILE A 296 -1.45 19.49 16.55
C ILE A 296 -0.35 18.70 17.27
N ASN A 297 -0.65 17.44 17.58
CA ASN A 297 0.33 16.49 18.12
C ASN A 297 0.97 15.72 16.97
N ILE A 298 2.29 15.62 16.98
CA ILE A 298 3.06 14.90 15.97
C ILE A 298 3.89 13.85 16.70
N ALA A 299 3.82 12.60 16.24
CA ALA A 299 4.49 11.46 16.83
C ALA A 299 5.10 10.55 15.77
N GLY A 300 6.17 9.83 16.13
CA GLY A 300 6.85 8.87 15.25
C GLY A 300 7.92 9.48 14.34
N ASN A 301 8.15 10.79 14.41
CA ASN A 301 9.23 11.49 13.73
C ASN A 301 10.51 11.52 14.62
N THR A 302 11.31 10.46 14.59
CA THR A 302 12.51 10.34 15.43
C THR A 302 13.73 11.02 14.80
N ALA A 303 13.87 10.96 13.48
CA ALA A 303 14.93 11.59 12.70
C ALA A 303 14.51 12.94 12.10
N THR A 304 13.26 13.08 11.68
CA THR A 304 12.72 14.30 11.06
C THR A 304 12.27 15.28 12.12
N LEU A 305 12.76 16.52 12.05
CA LEU A 305 12.36 17.59 12.97
C LEU A 305 10.85 17.86 12.87
N ASP A 306 10.18 17.99 14.02
CA ASP A 306 8.72 18.28 14.13
C ASP A 306 8.30 19.45 13.23
N LYS A 307 9.11 20.53 13.19
CA LYS A 307 8.84 21.72 12.35
C LYS A 307 8.65 21.42 10.86
N VAL A 308 9.26 20.34 10.34
CA VAL A 308 9.16 19.93 8.93
C VAL A 308 7.76 19.41 8.60
N ILE A 309 7.14 18.70 9.55
CA ILE A 309 5.77 18.20 9.48
C ILE A 309 4.81 19.34 9.82
N ARG A 310 5.07 20.07 10.91
CA ARG A 310 4.20 21.16 11.40
C ARG A 310 4.00 22.25 10.35
N ARG A 311 5.04 22.65 9.60
CA ARG A 311 4.91 23.65 8.52
C ARG A 311 4.02 23.21 7.35
N GLN A 312 3.68 21.93 7.24
CA GLN A 312 2.73 21.47 6.21
C GLN A 312 1.29 21.80 6.58
N PHE A 313 1.00 22.11 7.84
CA PHE A 313 -0.29 22.63 8.25
C PHE A 313 -0.38 24.13 7.92
N ARG A 314 -1.42 24.50 7.18
CA ARG A 314 -1.75 25.91 6.90
C ARG A 314 -2.70 26.51 7.93
N ALA A 315 -3.22 25.69 8.85
CA ALA A 315 -3.99 26.12 9.99
C ALA A 315 -3.09 26.08 11.23
N ALA A 316 -3.17 27.10 12.06
CA ALA A 316 -2.48 27.19 13.33
C ALA A 316 -3.37 26.68 14.48
N GLU A 317 -2.74 26.34 15.59
CA GLU A 317 -3.44 26.07 16.84
C GLU A 317 -4.18 27.37 17.26
N GLY A 318 -5.48 27.28 17.49
CA GLY A 318 -6.40 28.41 17.69
C GLY A 318 -7.27 28.76 16.47
N ASP A 319 -6.95 28.27 15.27
CA ASP A 319 -7.77 28.52 14.08
C ASP A 319 -9.06 27.68 14.07
N PRO A 320 -10.11 28.11 13.33
CA PRO A 320 -11.25 27.27 13.01
C PRO A 320 -10.83 25.93 12.40
N PHE A 321 -11.33 24.84 12.97
CA PHE A 321 -11.06 23.50 12.49
C PHE A 321 -11.70 23.27 11.11
N SER A 322 -10.89 22.80 10.16
CA SER A 322 -11.36 22.38 8.83
C SER A 322 -10.77 21.03 8.47
N ALA A 323 -11.63 20.00 8.46
CA ALA A 323 -11.25 18.65 8.05
C ALA A 323 -10.62 18.61 6.65
N ARG A 324 -11.02 19.53 5.74
CA ARG A 324 -10.39 19.64 4.41
C ARG A 324 -8.94 20.11 4.52
N ARG A 325 -8.67 21.16 5.30
CA ARG A 325 -7.29 21.68 5.50
C ARG A 325 -6.38 20.64 6.15
N ILE A 326 -6.92 19.82 7.06
CA ILE A 326 -6.19 18.70 7.67
C ILE A 326 -5.83 17.65 6.62
N ARG A 327 -6.79 17.18 5.81
CA ARG A 327 -6.51 16.21 4.73
C ARG A 327 -5.45 16.72 3.75
N GLN A 328 -5.54 17.99 3.35
CA GLN A 328 -4.54 18.59 2.46
C GLN A 328 -3.15 18.70 3.12
N ALA A 329 -3.07 18.90 4.43
CA ALA A 329 -1.81 18.84 5.16
C ALA A 329 -1.24 17.42 5.15
N THR A 330 -2.08 16.41 5.38
CA THR A 330 -1.71 14.99 5.25
C THR A 330 -1.12 14.68 3.88
N ASP A 331 -1.76 15.12 2.79
CA ASP A 331 -1.27 14.89 1.43
C ASP A 331 0.08 15.57 1.18
N ARG A 332 0.29 16.78 1.72
CA ARG A 332 1.59 17.47 1.67
C ARG A 332 2.67 16.71 2.45
N ILE A 333 2.34 16.19 3.63
CA ILE A 333 3.28 15.41 4.46
C ILE A 333 3.68 14.13 3.73
N ARG A 334 2.72 13.39 3.15
CA ARG A 334 2.98 12.20 2.33
C ARG A 334 3.86 12.51 1.12
N SER A 335 3.62 13.65 0.48
CA SER A 335 4.39 14.11 -0.68
C SER A 335 5.85 14.46 -0.36
N LEU A 336 6.24 14.63 0.92
CA LEU A 336 7.64 14.80 1.30
C LEU A 336 8.47 13.55 1.05
N GLY A 337 7.85 12.37 1.01
CA GLY A 337 8.53 11.10 0.75
C GLY A 337 9.38 10.56 1.89
N PHE A 338 9.44 11.24 3.04
CA PHE A 338 10.22 10.86 4.23
C PHE A 338 9.58 9.74 5.07
N PHE A 339 8.28 9.50 4.87
CA PHE A 339 7.49 8.62 5.73
C PHE A 339 6.95 7.45 4.90
N GLU A 340 7.03 6.24 5.47
CA GLU A 340 6.39 5.02 4.98
C GLU A 340 4.88 5.13 5.16
N THR A 341 4.44 5.46 6.38
CA THR A 341 3.03 5.68 6.71
C THR A 341 2.82 7.07 7.32
N VAL A 342 1.67 7.66 7.03
CA VAL A 342 1.22 8.93 7.59
C VAL A 342 -0.26 8.79 7.91
N ASP A 343 -0.56 8.70 9.21
CA ASP A 343 -1.89 8.57 9.76
C ASP A 343 -2.26 9.86 10.49
N VAL A 344 -3.43 10.40 10.17
CA VAL A 344 -3.94 11.62 10.79
C VAL A 344 -5.34 11.38 11.29
N SER A 345 -5.54 11.59 12.58
CA SER A 345 -6.84 11.48 13.23
C SER A 345 -7.17 12.79 13.94
N ALA A 346 -8.47 13.04 14.05
CA ALA A 346 -9.01 14.17 14.79
C ALA A 346 -9.84 13.61 15.94
N ARG A 347 -9.57 14.05 17.17
CA ARG A 347 -10.33 13.66 18.36
C ARG A 347 -10.76 14.88 19.14
N GLN A 348 -11.78 14.72 19.96
CA GLN A 348 -12.26 15.79 20.81
C GLN A 348 -11.15 16.27 21.74
N GLY A 349 -11.00 17.59 21.82
CA GLY A 349 -10.06 18.27 22.71
C GLY A 349 -10.57 18.33 24.14
N LYS A 350 -9.89 19.15 24.96
CA LYS A 350 -10.28 19.37 26.36
C LYS A 350 -11.56 20.18 26.46
N ALA A 351 -11.74 21.16 25.58
CA ALA A 351 -12.97 21.93 25.50
C ALA A 351 -13.97 21.23 24.58
N LYS A 352 -15.27 21.38 24.87
CA LYS A 352 -16.35 20.75 24.12
C LYS A 352 -16.32 21.09 22.63
N ASP A 353 -15.98 22.34 22.31
CA ASP A 353 -15.94 22.90 20.95
C ASP A 353 -14.51 22.98 20.41
N SER A 354 -13.69 21.98 20.75
CA SER A 354 -12.29 21.93 20.34
C SER A 354 -11.88 20.55 19.87
N VAL A 355 -10.91 20.51 18.97
CA VAL A 355 -10.37 19.28 18.39
C VAL A 355 -8.86 19.30 18.45
N ILE A 356 -8.30 18.16 18.83
CA ILE A 356 -6.87 17.88 18.75
C ILE A 356 -6.65 17.01 17.51
N VAL A 357 -5.67 17.40 16.68
CA VAL A 357 -5.23 16.62 15.52
C VAL A 357 -3.98 15.85 15.91
N ASP A 358 -4.07 14.53 15.89
CA ASP A 358 -2.95 13.64 16.13
C ASP A 358 -2.40 13.14 14.78
N VAL A 359 -1.11 13.35 14.57
CA VAL A 359 -0.36 12.96 13.38
C VAL A 359 0.64 11.89 13.80
N SER A 360 0.43 10.66 13.34
CA SER A 360 1.36 9.56 13.53
C SER A 360 2.08 9.28 12.22
N VAL A 361 3.41 9.27 12.24
CA VAL A 361 4.23 8.96 11.07
C VAL A 361 5.16 7.80 11.35
N LYS A 362 5.44 6.98 10.34
CA LYS A 362 6.52 6.00 10.37
C LYS A 362 7.58 6.44 9.38
N GLU A 363 8.77 6.76 9.85
CA GLU A 363 9.85 7.23 8.99
C GLU A 363 10.43 6.13 8.13
N LYS A 364 10.79 6.49 6.89
CA LYS A 364 11.58 5.59 6.04
C LYS A 364 13.00 5.50 6.59
N PRO A 365 13.66 4.34 6.49
CA PRO A 365 15.08 4.23 6.76
C PRO A 365 15.85 5.23 5.89
N THR A 366 16.52 6.20 6.51
CA THR A 366 17.32 7.22 5.80
C THR A 366 18.72 6.70 5.41
N GLY A 367 19.00 5.42 5.64
CA GLY A 367 20.24 4.76 5.27
C GLY A 367 20.21 4.25 3.84
N SER A 368 20.71 5.04 2.90
CA SER A 368 21.25 4.50 1.64
C SER A 368 22.72 4.15 1.90
N VAL A 369 23.03 2.86 1.97
CA VAL A 369 24.39 2.34 1.67
C VAL A 369 24.35 1.78 0.29
#